data_AF-A0A820XJJ5-F1
#
_entry.id   AF-A0A820XJJ5-F1
#
_cell.length_a   1.000
_cell.length_b   1.000
_cell.length_c   1.000
_cell.angle_alpha   90.00
_cell.angle_beta   90.00
_cell.angle_gamma   90.00
#
_symmetry.space_group_name_H-M   'P 1'
#
loop_
_entity.id
_entity.type
_entity.pdbx_description
1 polymer ?
#
loop_
_entity_poly.entity_id
_entity_poly.type
_entity_poly.pdbx_seq_one_letter_code
_entity_poly.pdbx_strand_id
1 'polypeptide(L)' 'LMTSSPVYQRKRALLIGINTYRTDSLKYCINDANDLATTLDRIGFKEFSVLT' A
#
# COMPACT_ATOMS: atom_id res chain seq x y z
N LEU A 1 -18.55 -28.92 19.20
CA LEU A 1 -17.58 -27.81 19.28
C LEU A 1 -17.42 -27.25 17.87
N MET A 2 -18.14 -26.17 17.55
CA MET A 2 -18.00 -25.48 16.26
C MET A 2 -16.80 -24.54 16.36
N THR A 3 -15.67 -24.90 15.73
CA THR A 3 -14.56 -23.96 15.53
C THR A 3 -14.91 -23.07 14.36
N SER A 4 -15.47 -21.88 14.63
CA SER A 4 -15.54 -20.82 13.63
C SER A 4 -14.11 -20.47 13.23
N SER A 5 -13.68 -20.85 12.03
CA SER A 5 -12.46 -20.32 11.44
C SER A 5 -12.51 -18.78 11.52
N PRO A 6 -11.43 -18.09 11.93
CA PRO A 6 -11.41 -16.64 11.87
C PRO A 6 -11.70 -16.24 10.43
N VAL A 7 -12.76 -15.45 10.23
CA VAL A 7 -13.07 -14.85 8.93
C VAL A 7 -11.83 -14.03 8.57
N TYR A 8 -11.00 -14.56 7.67
CA TYR A 8 -9.84 -13.85 7.14
C TYR A 8 -10.39 -12.64 6.38
N GLN A 9 -10.53 -11.51 7.08
CA GLN A 9 -10.92 -10.26 6.45
C GLN A 9 -9.86 -9.92 5.42
N ARG A 10 -10.29 -9.77 4.16
CA ARG A 10 -9.41 -9.39 3.06
C ARG A 10 -8.84 -8.01 3.34
N LYS A 11 -7.56 -7.95 3.72
CA LYS A 11 -6.83 -6.70 3.91
C LYS A 11 -6.48 -6.13 2.53
N ARG A 12 -6.87 -4.88 2.27
CA ARG A 12 -6.61 -4.18 1.00
C ARG A 12 -6.11 -2.77 1.26
N ALA A 13 -5.20 -2.32 0.43
CA ALA A 13 -4.63 -0.97 0.52
C ALA A 13 -4.52 -0.33 -0.86
N LEU A 14 -4.69 0.99 -0.91
CA LEU A 14 -4.34 1.84 -2.04
C LEU A 14 -3.19 2.73 -1.62
N LEU A 15 -2.09 2.69 -2.36
CA LEU A 15 -0.91 3.51 -2.13
C LEU A 15 -0.78 4.55 -3.23
N ILE A 16 -0.47 5.78 -2.84
CA ILE A 16 -0.34 6.91 -3.75
C ILE A 16 0.99 7.61 -3.45
N GLY A 17 1.90 7.59 -4.43
CA GLY A 17 3.18 8.30 -4.37
C GLY A 17 3.24 9.31 -5.50
N ILE A 18 3.33 10.60 -5.18
CA ILE A 18 3.34 11.68 -6.17
C ILE A 18 4.60 12.50 -6.00
N ASN A 19 5.45 12.51 -7.02
CA ASN A 19 6.63 13.35 -7.11
C ASN A 19 6.40 14.55 -8.04
N THR A 20 5.61 14.39 -9.11
CA THR A 20 5.51 15.38 -10.19
C THR A 20 4.43 16.44 -9.94
N TYR A 21 4.64 17.31 -8.97
CA TYR A 21 3.79 18.49 -8.80
C TYR A 21 4.12 19.56 -9.85
N ARG A 22 3.16 20.47 -10.10
CA ARG A 22 3.31 21.52 -11.13
C ARG A 22 4.40 22.54 -10.82
N THR A 23 4.60 22.86 -9.54
CA THR A 23 5.53 23.90 -9.10
C THR A 23 6.78 23.30 -8.46
N ASP A 24 6.60 22.37 -7.53
CA ASP A 24 7.69 21.87 -6.69
C ASP A 24 7.69 20.34 -6.68
N SER A 25 8.52 19.76 -7.55
CA SER A 25 8.66 18.30 -7.59
C SER A 25 9.22 17.76 -6.28
N LEU A 26 8.56 16.74 -5.74
CA LEU A 26 9.07 15.95 -4.63
C LEU A 26 9.97 14.84 -5.16
N LYS A 27 10.85 14.32 -4.29
CA LYS A 27 11.90 13.38 -4.72
C LYS A 27 11.61 11.93 -4.35
N TYR A 28 10.91 11.68 -3.24
CA TYR A 28 10.91 10.36 -2.60
C TYR A 28 9.53 9.77 -2.31
N CYS A 29 8.43 10.46 -2.63
CA CYS A 29 7.09 9.96 -2.31
C CYS A 29 6.75 8.66 -3.04
N ILE A 30 7.28 8.46 -4.25
CA ILE A 30 7.18 7.18 -4.97
C ILE A 30 7.95 6.07 -4.24
N ASN A 31 9.13 6.39 -3.70
CA ASN A 31 9.92 5.41 -2.95
C ASN A 31 9.22 5.02 -1.65
N ASP A 32 8.67 6.00 -0.93
CA ASP A 32 7.91 5.77 0.30
C ASP A 32 6.68 4.87 0.04
N ALA A 33 5.98 5.08 -1.08
CA ALA A 33 4.87 4.22 -1.49
C ALA A 33 5.33 2.78 -1.79
N ASN A 34 6.50 2.58 -2.42
CA ASN A 34 7.04 1.25 -2.70
C ASN A 34 7.54 0.53 -1.43
N ASP A 35 8.17 1.25 -0.50
CA ASP A 35 8.63 0.71 0.77
C ASP A 35 7.43 0.29 1.65
N LEU A 36 6.36 1.07 1.63
CA LEU A 36 5.12 0.73 2.32
C LEU A 36 4.41 -0.45 1.64
N ALA A 37 4.39 -0.53 0.31
CA ALA A 37 3.85 -1.69 -0.42
C ALA A 37 4.54 -2.99 0.02
N THR A 38 5.88 -2.98 0.09
CA THR A 38 6.68 -4.11 0.57
C THR A 38 6.32 -4.52 2.00
N THR A 39 6.05 -3.54 2.86
CA THR A 39 5.67 -3.80 4.26
C THR A 39 4.25 -4.36 4.36
N LEU A 40 3.32 -3.86 3.55
CA LEU A 40 1.92 -4.28 3.53
C LEU A 40 1.73 -5.70 2.97
N ASP A 41 2.48 -6.06 1.93
CA ASP A 41 2.51 -7.41 1.38
C ASP A 41 2.91 -8.44 2.46
N ARG A 42 3.96 -8.14 3.24
CA ARG A 42 4.43 -8.99 4.35
C ARG A 42 3.39 -9.27 5.44
N ILE A 43 2.41 -8.38 5.61
CA ILE A 43 1.35 -8.53 6.62
C ILE A 43 -0.01 -8.91 6.02
N GLY A 44 -0.01 -9.34 4.75
CA GLY A 44 -1.13 -9.96 4.06
C GLY A 44 -2.14 -9.00 3.46
N PHE A 45 -1.75 -7.75 3.16
CA PHE A 45 -2.56 -6.86 2.34
C PHE A 45 -2.41 -7.20 0.87
N LYS A 46 -3.50 -7.08 0.12
CA LYS A 46 -3.45 -6.93 -1.33
C LYS A 46 -3.44 -5.44 -1.67
N GLU A 47 -2.34 -4.96 -2.20
CA GLU A 47 -2.09 -3.57 -2.52
C GLU A 47 -2.37 -3.22 -3.99
N PHE A 48 -2.64 -1.94 -4.20
CA PHE A 48 -2.74 -1.30 -5.50
C PHE A 48 -1.99 0.04 -5.40
N SER A 49 -1.17 0.36 -6.39
CA SER A 49 -0.33 1.56 -6.36
C SER A 49 -0.63 2.48 -7.54
N VAL A 50 -0.68 3.78 -7.27
CA VAL A 50 -0.73 4.85 -8.27
C VAL A 50 0.48 5.75 -8.05
N LEU A 51 1.37 5.80 -9.04
CA LEU A 51 2.66 6.47 -8.93
C LEU A 51 2.78 7.48 -10.08
N THR A 52 3.04 8.74 -9.74
CA THR A 52 3.11 9.84 -10.73
C THR A 52 4.25 10.79 -10.43
#